data_AF-A0A096X816-F1
#
_entry.id   AF-A0A096X816-F1
#
_cell.length_a   1.000
_cell.length_b   1.000
_cell.length_c   1.000
_cell.angle_alpha   90.00
_cell.angle_beta   90.00
_cell.angle_gamma   90.00
#
_symmetry.space_group_name_H-M   'P 1'
#
loop_
_entity.id
_entity.type
_entity.pdbx_description
1 polymer ?
#
loop_
_entity_poly.entity_id
_entity_poly.type
_entity_poly.pdbx_seq_one_letter_code
_entity_poly.pdbx_strand_id
1 'polypeptide(L)' 'VFYDASRKLILKGVDGVVFVADSQRQRLEANMESLENLKANLAEQGYDSNKIPLVLQYNKRDLP' A
#
# COMPACT_ATOMS: atom_id res chain seq x y z
N VAL A 1 6.74 -12.27 6.67
CA VAL A 1 7.98 -11.98 7.45
C VAL A 1 9.18 -11.57 6.56
N PHE A 2 9.37 -12.09 5.33
CA PHE A 2 10.58 -11.83 4.51
C PHE A 2 10.60 -10.56 3.62
N TYR A 3 9.75 -9.55 3.83
CA TYR A 3 9.70 -8.37 2.93
C TYR A 3 9.71 -6.99 3.61
N ASP A 4 9.74 -6.88 4.95
CA ASP A 4 9.63 -5.58 5.61
C ASP A 4 10.85 -4.68 5.39
N ALA A 5 12.06 -5.25 5.41
CA ALA A 5 13.28 -4.47 5.17
C ALA A 5 13.30 -3.84 3.76
N SER A 6 12.87 -4.59 2.74
CA SER A 6 12.78 -4.10 1.37
C SER A 6 11.70 -3.03 1.22
N ARG A 7 10.52 -3.21 1.85
CA ARG A 7 9.41 -2.24 1.78
C ARG A 7 9.74 -0.91 2.43
N LYS A 8 10.47 -0.92 3.55
CA LYS A 8 10.92 0.32 4.18
C LYS A 8 11.90 1.09 3.30
N LEU A 9 12.81 0.41 2.59
CA LEU A 9 13.76 1.10 1.71
C LEU A 9 13.06 1.80 0.52
N ILE A 10 11.99 1.22 -0.02
CA ILE A 10 11.32 1.68 -1.23
C ILE A 10 10.54 3.00 -1.02
N LEU A 11 10.07 3.27 0.20
CA LEU A 11 9.26 4.48 0.49
C LEU A 11 10.12 5.72 0.77
N LYS A 12 11.45 5.59 0.86
CA LYS A 12 12.33 6.73 1.10
C LYS A 12 12.36 7.64 -0.13
N GLY A 13 11.98 8.91 0.05
CA GLY A 13 11.94 9.89 -1.04
C GLY A 13 10.71 9.74 -1.94
N VAL A 14 9.64 9.10 -1.46
CA VAL A 14 8.42 8.91 -2.27
C VAL A 14 7.64 10.22 -2.44
N ASP A 15 7.35 10.58 -3.69
CA ASP A 15 6.52 11.74 -4.04
C ASP A 15 5.02 11.39 -4.20
N GLY A 16 4.70 10.11 -4.36
CA GLY A 16 3.34 9.62 -4.59
C GLY A 16 3.26 8.09 -4.59
N VAL A 17 2.09 7.55 -4.27
CA VAL A 17 1.86 6.10 -4.16
C VAL A 17 0.66 5.68 -4.99
N VAL A 18 0.80 4.56 -5.70
CA VAL A 18 -0.32 3.82 -6.29
C VAL A 18 -0.51 2.54 -5.49
N PHE A 19 -1.66 2.42 -4.81
CA PHE A 19 -2.04 1.21 -4.09
C PHE A 19 -2.87 0.31 -5.02
N VAL A 20 -2.30 -0.84 -5.39
CA VAL A 20 -2.94 -1.82 -6.27
C VAL A 20 -3.67 -2.86 -5.44
N ALA A 21 -4.98 -2.72 -5.33
CA ALA A 21 -5.85 -3.65 -4.61
C ALA A 21 -6.30 -4.80 -5.51
N ASP A 22 -6.29 -6.02 -4.99
CA ASP A 22 -6.85 -7.19 -5.68
C ASP A 22 -8.38 -7.22 -5.50
N SER A 23 -9.15 -7.24 -6.60
CA SER A 23 -10.62 -7.15 -6.54
C SER A 23 -11.32 -8.42 -6.07
N GLN A 24 -10.62 -9.54 -5.88
CA GLN A 24 -11.22 -10.77 -5.38
C GLN A 24 -11.73 -10.60 -3.96
N ARG A 25 -12.94 -11.09 -3.67
CA ARG A 25 -13.57 -10.96 -2.35
C ARG A 25 -12.72 -11.56 -1.23
N GLN A 26 -12.03 -12.67 -1.49
CA GLN A 26 -11.15 -13.34 -0.53
C GLN A 26 -9.88 -12.53 -0.22
N ARG A 27 -9.57 -11.49 -1.01
CA ARG A 27 -8.39 -10.62 -0.83
C ARG A 27 -8.71 -9.33 -0.08
N LEU A 28 -9.96 -9.09 0.31
CA LEU A 28 -10.35 -7.86 1.02
C LEU A 28 -9.53 -7.64 2.30
N GLU A 29 -9.44 -8.64 3.18
CA GLU A 29 -8.67 -8.54 4.43
C GLU A 29 -7.19 -8.29 4.16
N ALA A 30 -6.60 -8.99 3.19
CA ALA A 30 -5.21 -8.79 2.79
C ALA A 30 -4.95 -7.39 2.20
N ASN A 31 -5.90 -6.83 1.45
CA ASN A 31 -5.82 -5.45 0.95
C ASN A 31 -5.85 -4.45 2.12
N MET A 32 -6.72 -4.66 3.11
CA MET A 32 -6.82 -3.79 4.28
C MET A 32 -5.54 -3.84 5.12
N GLU A 33 -5.03 -5.04 5.42
CA GLU A 33 -3.78 -5.23 6.16
C GLU A 33 -2.59 -4.58 5.41
N SER A 34 -2.51 -4.76 4.09
CA SER A 34 -1.45 -4.16 3.29
C SER A 34 -1.56 -2.63 3.22
N LEU A 35 -2.76 -2.06 3.26
CA LEU A 35 -2.97 -0.60 3.28
C LEU A 35 -2.57 0.00 4.63
N GLU A 36 -2.92 -0.66 5.74
CA GLU A 36 -2.47 -0.25 7.07
C GLU A 36 -0.95 -0.36 7.22
N ASN A 37 -0.34 -1.42 6.67
CA ASN A 37 1.12 -1.54 6.64
C ASN A 37 1.78 -0.42 5.82
N LEU A 38 1.19 0.00 4.69
CA LEU A 38 1.67 1.15 3.93
C LEU A 38 1.65 2.43 4.78
N LYS A 39 0.54 2.71 5.47
CA LYS A 39 0.41 3.89 6.34
C LYS A 39 1.44 3.87 7.46
N ALA A 40 1.62 2.73 8.12
CA ALA A 40 2.60 2.55 9.19
C ALA A 40 4.03 2.81 8.68
N ASN A 41 4.40 2.24 7.53
CA ASN A 41 5.75 2.44 6.96
C ASN A 41 6.01 3.88 6.53
N LEU A 42 5.00 4.59 6.00
CA LEU A 42 5.11 6.03 5.68
C LEU A 42 5.31 6.85 6.96
N ALA A 43 4.53 6.58 8.00
CA ALA A 43 4.63 7.28 9.28
C ALA A 43 6.00 7.05 9.95
N GLU A 44 6.52 5.83 9.93
CA GLU A 44 7.86 5.50 10.45
C GLU A 44 8.99 6.30 9.75
N GLN A 45 8.77 6.73 8.51
CA GLN A 45 9.72 7.53 7.74
C GLN A 45 9.48 9.05 7.84
N GLY A 46 8.54 9.46 8.70
CA GLY A 46 8.20 10.87 8.91
C GLY A 46 7.28 11.45 7.85
N TYR A 47 6.69 10.63 6.98
CA TYR A 47 5.70 11.09 6.02
C TYR A 47 4.29 11.09 6.61
N ASP A 48 3.53 12.14 6.31
CA ASP A 48 2.09 12.16 6.55
C ASP A 48 1.38 11.51 5.35
N SER A 49 0.77 10.34 5.58
CA SER A 49 0.03 9.62 4.55
C SER A 49 -1.13 10.40 3.93
N ASN A 50 -1.62 11.47 4.59
CA ASN A 50 -2.67 12.34 4.05
C ASN A 50 -2.12 13.44 3.12
N LYS A 51 -0.79 13.66 3.11
CA LYS A 51 -0.13 14.65 2.28
C LYS A 51 0.54 14.06 1.05
N ILE A 52 0.85 12.76 1.09
CA ILE A 52 1.34 12.04 -0.08
C ILE A 52 0.17 11.76 -1.03
N PRO A 53 0.26 12.15 -2.31
CA PRO A 53 -0.69 11.72 -3.33
C PRO A 53 -0.84 10.20 -3.35
N LEU A 54 -2.04 9.71 -3.09
CA LEU A 54 -2.38 8.29 -3.09
C LEU A 54 -3.47 8.00 -4.12
N VAL A 55 -3.19 7.10 -5.05
CA VAL A 55 -4.16 6.59 -6.03
C VAL A 55 -4.49 5.14 -5.68
N LEU A 56 -5.78 4.79 -5.63
CA LEU A 56 -6.20 3.39 -5.56
C LEU A 56 -6.47 2.85 -6.96
N GLN A 57 -5.86 1.70 -7.26
CA GLN A 57 -6.15 0.91 -8.44
C GLN A 57 -6.81 -0.40 -8.01
N TYR A 58 -8.09 -0.58 -8.35
CA TYR A 58 -8.75 -1.88 -8.23
C TYR A 58 -8.38 -2.75 -9.42
N ASN A 59 -7.43 -3.66 -9.21
CA ASN A 59 -6.93 -4.58 -10.22
C ASN A 59 -7.74 -5.88 -10.26
N LYS A 60 -7.61 -6.64 -11.35
CA LYS A 60 -8.31 -7.92 -11.60
C LYS A 60 -9.83 -7.81 -11.64
N ARG A 61 -10.33 -6.76 -12.31
CA ARG A 61 -11.78 -6.50 -12.51
C ARG A 61 -12.44 -7.49 -13.46
N ASP A 62 -11.64 -8.24 -14.21
CA ASP A 62 -12.05 -9.32 -15.11
C ASP A 62 -12.48 -10.59 -14.37
N LEU A 63 -12.14 -10.72 -13.08
CA LEU A 63 -12.51 -11.89 -12.30
C LEU A 63 -14.00 -11.90 -11.96
N PRO A 64 -14.64 -13.09 -11.95
CA PRO A 64 -16.06 -13.26 -11.71
C PRO A 64 -16.49 -12.91 -10.27
#